data_AF-A0A7G9FH99-F1
#
_entry.id   AF-A0A7G9FH99-F1
#
_cell.length_a   1.000
_cell.length_b   1.000
_cell.length_c   1.000
_cell.angle_alpha   90.00
_cell.angle_beta   90.00
_cell.angle_gamma   90.00
#
_symmetry.space_group_name_H-M   'P 1'
#
loop_
_entity.id
_entity.type
_entity.pdbx_description
1 polymer ?
#
loop_
_entity_poly.entity_id
_entity_poly.type
_entity_poly.pdbx_seq_one_letter_code
_entity_poly.pdbx_strand_id
1 'polypeptide(L)' 'MTIEGYFDGKTFVPLEKLSLKPNQKVQITVLDEFLTSEKQKQISRKHGKDDNKK' A
#
# COMPACT_ATOMS: atom_id res chain seq x y z
N MET A 1 10.99 -9.36 -8.60
CA MET A 1 9.72 -9.71 -9.25
C MET A 1 8.69 -8.76 -8.67
N THR A 2 8.21 -7.83 -9.49
CA THR A 2 7.22 -6.83 -9.10
C THR A 2 5.91 -7.26 -9.74
N ILE A 3 4.83 -7.25 -8.98
CA ILE A 3 3.58 -7.86 -9.42
C ILE A 3 2.50 -6.79 -9.37
N GLU A 4 1.87 -6.61 -10.51
CA GLU A 4 0.83 -5.62 -10.68
C GLU A 4 -0.51 -6.24 -10.29
N GLY A 5 -1.31 -5.46 -9.59
CA GLY A 5 -2.57 -5.90 -9.03
C GLY A 5 -3.37 -4.71 -8.55
N TYR A 6 -4.66 -4.91 -8.39
CA TYR A 6 -5.54 -3.88 -7.87
C TYR A 6 -5.87 -4.16 -6.41
N PHE A 7 -6.11 -3.09 -5.66
CA PHE A 7 -6.48 -3.17 -4.25
C PHE A 7 -7.96 -2.82 -4.10
N ASP A 8 -8.78 -3.82 -3.74
CA ASP A 8 -10.23 -3.69 -3.62
C ASP A 8 -10.68 -3.03 -2.29
N GLY A 9 -9.79 -2.27 -1.65
CA GLY A 9 -10.05 -1.64 -0.34
C GLY A 9 -9.83 -2.55 0.87
N LYS A 10 -9.94 -3.88 0.71
CA LYS A 10 -9.68 -4.87 1.78
C LYS A 10 -8.56 -5.86 1.45
N THR A 11 -8.42 -6.22 0.18
CA THR A 11 -7.51 -7.28 -0.26
C THR A 11 -6.80 -6.84 -1.53
N PHE A 12 -5.51 -7.16 -1.62
CA PHE A 12 -4.75 -7.00 -2.86
C PHE A 12 -5.02 -8.21 -3.75
N VAL A 13 -5.50 -7.96 -4.97
CA VAL A 13 -5.77 -8.98 -5.98
C VAL A 13 -4.71 -8.86 -7.07
N PRO A 14 -3.76 -9.80 -7.16
CA PRO A 14 -2.78 -9.79 -8.23
C PRO A 14 -3.45 -10.12 -9.56
N LEU A 15 -3.04 -9.43 -10.63
CA LEU A 15 -3.52 -9.71 -11.99
C LEU A 15 -2.85 -10.97 -12.56
N GLU A 16 -1.61 -11.25 -12.15
CA GLU A 16 -0.91 -12.47 -12.49
C GLU A 16 -1.14 -13.59 -11.47
N LYS A 17 -1.13 -14.84 -11.95
CA LYS A 17 -1.21 -16.02 -11.09
C LYS A 17 0.07 -16.14 -10.26
N LEU A 18 -0.07 -15.75 -9.00
CA LEU A 18 0.95 -15.89 -7.97
C LEU A 18 0.80 -17.19 -7.19
N SER A 19 1.83 -18.03 -7.19
CA SER A 19 1.94 -19.13 -6.23
C SER A 19 2.67 -18.64 -4.97
N LEU A 20 1.92 -18.04 -4.05
CA LEU A 20 2.43 -17.70 -2.73
C LEU A 20 2.37 -18.92 -1.81
N LYS A 21 3.45 -19.15 -1.05
CA LYS A 21 3.46 -20.14 0.03
C LYS A 21 2.85 -19.54 1.30
N PRO A 22 2.18 -20.34 2.14
CA PRO A 22 1.79 -19.90 3.48
C PRO A 22 3.03 -19.45 4.27
N ASN A 23 2.89 -18.40 5.10
CA ASN A 23 3.96 -17.75 5.87
C ASN A 23 5.07 -17.07 5.04
N GLN A 24 4.80 -16.77 3.76
CA GLN A 24 5.74 -16.01 2.95
C GLN A 24 5.65 -14.51 3.30
N LYS A 25 6.78 -13.92 3.69
CA LYS A 25 6.89 -12.47 3.92
C LYS A 25 6.80 -11.76 2.57
N VAL A 26 5.86 -10.82 2.45
CA VAL A 26 5.68 -9.98 1.27
C VAL A 26 5.76 -8.51 1.66
N GLN A 27 6.29 -7.68 0.75
CA GLN A 27 6.29 -6.24 0.87
C GLN A 27 5.36 -5.68 -0.21
N ILE A 28 4.33 -4.95 0.22
CA ILE A 28 3.40 -4.28 -0.68
C ILE A 28 3.78 -2.81 -0.72
N THR A 29 4.12 -2.31 -1.90
CA THR A 29 4.43 -0.90 -2.13
C THR A 29 3.33 -0.33 -3.02
N VAL A 30 2.64 0.69 -2.53
CA VAL A 30 1.62 1.43 -3.29
C VAL A 30 2.19 2.81 -3.54
N LEU A 31 2.28 3.22 -4.81
CA LEU A 31 2.78 4.54 -5.19
C LEU A 31 1.70 5.61 -4.96
N ASP A 32 2.14 6.84 -4.69
CA ASP A 32 1.24 7.97 -4.42
C ASP A 32 0.32 8.31 -5.58
N GLU A 33 0.75 8.05 -6.82
CA GLU A 33 -0.07 8.22 -8.03
C GLU A 33 -1.32 7.32 -8.05
N PHE A 34 -1.26 6.16 -7.38
CA PHE A 34 -2.38 5.21 -7.28
C PHE A 34 -3.20 5.38 -6.00
N LEU A 35 -2.81 6.32 -5.13
CA LEU A 35 -3.59 6.64 -3.94
C LEU A 35 -4.67 7.66 -4.30
N THR A 36 -5.91 7.37 -3.92
CA THR A 36 -6.99 8.35 -4.03
C THR A 36 -6.69 9.56 -3.14
N SER A 37 -7.18 10.75 -3.53
CA SER A 37 -6.94 12.01 -2.81
C SER A 37 -7.33 11.94 -1.33
N GLU A 38 -8.29 11.07 -0.99
CA GLU A 38 -8.72 10.81 0.38
C GLU A 38 -7.68 10.02 1.19
N LYS A 39 -7.04 9.00 0.58
CA LYS A 39 -5.94 8.27 1.22
C LYS A 39 -4.67 9.12 1.32
N GLN A 40 -4.37 9.93 0.31
CA GLN A 40 -3.26 10.90 0.36
C GLN A 40 -3.42 11.88 1.54
N LYS A 41 -4.65 12.38 1.78
CA LYS A 41 -4.97 13.21 2.96
C LYS A 41 -4.77 12.47 4.30
N GLN A 42 -5.04 11.17 4.36
CA GLN A 42 -4.81 10.40 5.59
C GLN A 42 -3.32 10.15 5.87
N ILE A 43 -2.52 9.95 4.83
CA ILE A 43 -1.07 9.69 4.96
C ILE A 43 -0.32 10.98 5.34
N SER A 44 -0.65 12.10 4.70
CA SER A 44 -0.09 13.42 5.03
C SER A 44 -0.43 13.88 6.45
N ARG A 45 -1.65 13.60 6.93
CA ARG A 45 -2.04 13.86 8.33
C ARG A 45 -1.27 13.02 9.35
N LYS A 46 -0.81 11.83 8.98
CA LYS A 46 0.02 10.99 9.86
C LYS A 46 1.47 11.47 9.91
N HIS A 47 2.03 11.93 8.80
CA HIS A 47 3.39 12.49 8.79
C HIS A 47 3.50 13.84 9.51
N GLY A 48 2.48 14.71 9.46
CA GLY A 48 2.51 15.99 10.16
C GLY A 48 2.44 15.94 11.69
N LYS A 49 2.39 14.75 12.31
CA LYS A 49 2.31 14.59 13.78
C LYS A 49 3.66 14.25 14.43
N ASP A 50 4.69 13.91 13.65
CA ASP A 50 6.01 13.55 14.18
C ASP A 50 6.98 14.76 14.24
N ASP A 51 6.73 15.81 13.46
CA ASP A 51 7.56 17.02 13.44
C ASP A 51 7.35 17.99 14.62
N ASN A 52 6.46 17.68 15.57
CA ASN A 52 6.25 18.50 16.77
C ASN A 52 6.63 17.75 18.05
N LYS A 53 7.90 17.35 18.12
CA LYS A 53 8.58 17.03 19.38
C LYS A 53 9.98 17.63 19.36
N LYS A 54 10.05 18.95 19.51
CA LYS A 54 11.28 19.67 19.82
C LYS A 54 11.08 20.46 21.10
#